data_AF-A0A661SPS6-F1
#
_entry.id   AF-A0A661SPS6-F1
#
_cell.length_a   1.000
_cell.length_b   1.000
_cell.length_c   1.000
_cell.angle_alpha   90.00
_cell.angle_beta   90.00
_cell.angle_gamma   90.00
#
_symmetry.space_group_name_H-M   'P 1'
#
loop_
_entity.id
_entity.type
_entity.pdbx_description
1 polymer ?
#
loop_
_entity_poly.entity_id
_entity_poly.type
_entity_poly.pdbx_seq_one_letter_code
_entity_poly.pdbx_strand_id
1 'polypeptide(L)'
;MIYSFRMLGKSILQAEGYYDEPEEIGKRKIFLKHQSIPASEKKGKEEPEHAIALDFDTQKREFRFELDRQITPAYRDYFFAFKVGSSRDKKKFLSTNSVSVFYKKIFTESLEYINKKRKGKTKKCFTDISDIYDAFLTELQEIFYVKEEKNYVLNKELLRTDQKQVFDKLETEFPKAKAEELYDRLLNQKFFNRSSKDNQSFPQIALIKIDSRHILEYEDYKKSYINLVYYDLFERFFVENGKKDKICHICQ
;
A
#
# COMPACT_ATOMS: atom_id res chain seq x y z
N MET A 1 21.88 -25.22 -9.19
CA MET A 1 21.73 -23.89 -8.57
C MET A 1 22.84 -23.04 -9.19
N ILE A 2 22.58 -22.18 -10.18
CA ILE A 2 22.44 -20.73 -9.97
C ILE A 2 22.97 -20.27 -8.61
N TYR A 3 24.25 -20.56 -8.35
CA TYR A 3 24.96 -19.96 -7.22
C TYR A 3 25.04 -18.45 -7.45
N SER A 4 25.20 -18.03 -8.71
CA SER A 4 25.31 -16.63 -9.15
C SER A 4 24.16 -15.72 -8.72
N PHE A 5 22.89 -16.03 -8.98
CA PHE A 5 21.77 -15.12 -8.62
C PHE A 5 21.52 -15.05 -7.11
N ARG A 6 21.67 -16.15 -6.38
CA ARG A 6 21.62 -16.11 -4.89
C ARG A 6 22.80 -15.34 -4.32
N MET A 7 23.99 -15.50 -4.89
CA MET A 7 25.18 -14.74 -4.52
C MET A 7 25.03 -13.26 -4.86
N LEU A 8 24.36 -12.89 -5.95
CA LEU A 8 24.14 -11.50 -6.33
C LEU A 8 23.15 -10.82 -5.39
N GLY A 9 22.01 -11.46 -5.09
CA GLY A 9 21.08 -10.96 -4.08
C GLY A 9 21.71 -10.89 -2.68
N LYS A 10 22.51 -11.90 -2.29
CA LYS A 10 23.28 -11.88 -1.04
C LYS A 10 24.31 -10.76 -1.01
N SER A 11 25.01 -10.51 -2.11
CA SER A 11 26.00 -9.45 -2.24
C SER A 11 25.36 -8.07 -2.11
N ILE A 12 24.22 -7.83 -2.77
CA ILE A 12 23.44 -6.59 -2.64
C ILE A 12 23.02 -6.38 -1.17
N LEU A 13 22.42 -7.40 -0.55
CA LEU A 13 22.01 -7.30 0.86
C LEU A 13 23.20 -7.09 1.80
N GLN A 14 24.34 -7.72 1.52
CA GLN A 14 25.56 -7.52 2.29
C GLN A 14 26.11 -6.09 2.15
N ALA A 15 26.10 -5.53 0.94
CA ALA A 15 26.53 -4.16 0.70
C ALA A 15 25.64 -3.11 1.41
N GLU A 16 24.36 -3.43 1.61
CA GLU A 16 23.40 -2.59 2.35
C GLU A 16 23.36 -2.92 3.86
N GLY A 17 24.31 -3.72 4.37
CA GLY A 17 24.45 -4.00 5.81
C GLY A 17 23.44 -5.00 6.38
N TYR A 18 22.69 -5.74 5.56
CA TYR A 18 21.67 -6.70 6.03
C TYR A 18 22.21 -7.73 7.03
N TYR A 19 23.45 -8.20 6.84
CA TYR A 19 24.06 -9.21 7.71
C TYR A 19 24.71 -8.62 8.96
N ASP A 20 24.98 -7.30 8.95
CA ASP A 20 25.59 -6.56 10.06
C ASP A 20 24.53 -5.91 10.97
N GLU A 21 23.30 -5.76 10.47
CA GLU A 21 22.16 -5.25 11.21
C GLU A 21 21.78 -6.22 12.36
N PRO A 22 21.89 -5.81 13.64
CA PRO A 22 21.58 -6.69 14.76
C PRO A 22 20.07 -6.93 14.92
N GLU A 23 19.22 -5.96 14.55
CA GLU A 23 17.78 -6.05 14.76
C GLU A 23 17.07 -6.73 13.59
N GLU A 24 16.27 -7.76 13.90
CA GLU A 24 15.50 -8.48 12.87
C GLU A 24 14.54 -7.57 12.10
N ILE A 25 14.02 -6.51 12.71
CA ILE A 25 13.18 -5.52 12.01
C ILE A 25 14.00 -4.66 11.05
N GLY A 26 15.22 -4.27 11.43
CA GLY A 26 16.14 -3.58 10.53
C GLY A 26 16.44 -4.41 9.28
N LYS A 27 16.75 -5.70 9.47
CA LYS A 27 16.96 -6.64 8.34
C LYS A 27 15.75 -6.72 7.42
N ARG A 28 14.55 -6.87 8.00
CA ARG A 28 13.30 -6.93 7.23
C ARG A 28 13.08 -5.65 6.41
N LYS A 29 13.37 -4.48 6.97
CA LYS A 29 13.30 -3.20 6.24
C LYS A 29 14.29 -3.15 5.07
N ILE A 30 15.55 -3.53 5.29
CA ILE A 30 16.57 -3.56 4.23
C ILE A 30 16.11 -4.48 3.09
N PHE A 31 15.63 -5.68 3.41
CA PHE A 31 15.08 -6.58 2.39
C PHE A 31 13.90 -5.96 1.64
N LEU A 32 12.93 -5.41 2.38
CA LEU A 32 11.72 -4.83 1.81
C LEU A 32 11.99 -3.59 0.98
N LYS A 33 13.02 -2.79 1.29
CA LYS A 33 13.50 -1.69 0.46
C LYS A 33 13.84 -2.16 -0.95
N HIS A 34 14.48 -3.32 -1.11
CA HIS A 34 14.76 -3.87 -2.44
C HIS A 34 13.52 -4.43 -3.15
N GLN A 35 12.46 -4.77 -2.41
CA GLN A 35 11.18 -5.19 -2.98
C GLN A 35 10.23 -4.03 -3.27
N SER A 36 10.47 -2.85 -2.68
CA SER A 36 9.62 -1.69 -2.90
C SER A 36 9.78 -1.18 -4.33
N ILE A 37 8.70 -0.58 -4.85
CA ILE A 37 8.65 0.05 -6.16
C ILE A 37 9.79 1.07 -6.25
N PRO A 38 10.66 0.99 -7.27
CA PRO A 38 11.63 2.03 -7.52
C PRO A 38 10.91 3.35 -7.72
N ALA A 39 11.10 4.29 -6.80
CA ALA A 39 10.66 5.66 -7.00
C ALA A 39 11.59 6.29 -8.03
N SER A 40 11.24 6.19 -9.31
CA SER A 40 11.99 6.77 -10.41
C SER A 40 11.23 7.94 -11.01
N GLU A 41 11.94 9.04 -11.23
CA GLU A 41 11.44 10.12 -12.06
C GLU A 41 11.26 9.59 -13.48
N LYS A 42 10.05 9.71 -14.03
CA LYS A 42 9.83 9.43 -15.45
C LYS A 42 10.55 10.50 -16.27
N LYS A 43 11.65 10.12 -16.90
CA LYS A 43 12.38 10.99 -17.84
C LYS A 43 11.42 11.51 -18.91
N GLY A 44 11.39 12.82 -19.12
CA GLY A 44 10.61 13.46 -20.19
C GLY A 44 9.22 13.96 -19.81
N LYS A 45 8.84 13.97 -18.52
CA LYS A 45 7.68 14.75 -18.05
C LYS A 45 8.12 16.16 -17.67
N GLU A 46 7.34 17.17 -18.08
CA GLU A 46 7.59 18.58 -17.74
C GLU A 46 7.38 18.86 -16.25
N GLU A 47 6.51 18.10 -15.59
CA GLU A 47 6.21 18.26 -14.17
C GLU A 47 6.61 17.04 -13.32
N PRO A 48 7.09 17.28 -12.08
CA PRO A 48 7.39 16.21 -11.14
C PRO A 48 6.15 15.38 -10.79
N GLU A 49 6.26 14.06 -10.93
CA GLU A 49 5.20 13.11 -10.55
C GLU A 49 5.16 12.96 -9.02
N HIS A 50 4.00 13.18 -8.40
CA HIS A 50 3.79 13.05 -6.95
C HIS A 50 2.99 11.79 -6.62
N ALA A 51 3.20 11.18 -5.46
CA ALA A 51 2.37 10.07 -5.01
C ALA A 51 0.94 10.55 -4.68
N ILE A 52 -0.04 9.66 -4.78
CA ILE A 52 -1.40 9.92 -4.27
C ILE A 52 -1.52 9.36 -2.86
N ALA A 53 -1.93 10.18 -1.90
CA ALA A 53 -2.28 9.71 -0.57
C ALA A 53 -3.79 9.72 -0.35
N LEU A 54 -4.30 8.70 0.34
CA LEU A 54 -5.59 8.70 1.01
C LEU A 54 -5.32 8.88 2.51
N ASP A 55 -5.59 10.08 3.03
CA ASP A 55 -5.34 10.45 4.42
C ASP A 55 -6.63 10.33 5.24
N PHE A 56 -6.59 9.52 6.29
CA PHE A 56 -7.66 9.30 7.26
C PHE A 56 -7.40 10.14 8.52
N ASP A 57 -8.20 11.19 8.75
CA ASP A 57 -8.17 11.99 9.98
C ASP A 57 -9.13 11.37 11.01
N THR A 58 -8.58 10.61 11.96
CA THR A 58 -9.38 9.87 12.94
C THR A 58 -10.09 10.79 13.94
N GLN A 59 -9.51 11.95 14.22
CA GLN A 59 -10.06 12.93 15.16
C GLN A 59 -11.29 13.63 14.58
N LYS A 60 -11.21 14.07 13.33
CA LYS A 60 -12.34 14.69 12.63
C LYS A 60 -13.29 13.69 12.01
N ARG A 61 -12.88 12.41 11.94
CA ARG A 61 -13.59 11.34 11.25
C ARG A 61 -13.85 11.70 9.79
N GLU A 62 -12.86 12.28 9.14
CA GLU A 62 -12.90 12.59 7.71
C GLU A 62 -11.74 11.94 6.97
N PHE A 63 -11.87 11.74 5.67
CA PHE A 63 -10.74 11.38 4.82
C PHE A 63 -10.63 12.30 3.62
N ARG A 64 -9.44 12.37 3.05
CA ARG A 64 -9.19 13.13 1.82
C ARG A 64 -8.16 12.45 0.94
N PHE A 65 -8.28 12.71 -0.35
CA PHE A 65 -7.19 12.47 -1.29
C PHE A 65 -6.25 13.67 -1.30
N GLU A 66 -4.95 13.44 -1.43
CA GLU A 66 -3.98 14.51 -1.61
C GLU A 66 -2.81 14.04 -2.48
N LEU A 67 -2.10 14.99 -3.09
CA LEU A 67 -0.76 14.71 -3.61
C LEU A 67 0.21 14.75 -2.43
N ASP A 68 0.93 13.65 -2.25
CA ASP A 68 2.00 13.53 -1.26
C ASP A 68 3.34 13.90 -1.91
N ARG A 69 4.47 13.47 -1.35
CA ARG A 69 5.82 13.76 -1.83
C ARG A 69 6.00 13.39 -3.30
N GLN A 70 6.91 14.12 -3.94
CA GLN A 70 7.42 13.79 -5.27
C GLN A 70 8.01 12.38 -5.27
N ILE A 71 7.76 11.63 -6.34
CA ILE A 71 8.29 10.28 -6.53
C ILE A 71 9.75 10.39 -6.99
N THR A 72 10.67 10.41 -6.02
CA THR A 72 12.12 10.40 -6.24
C THR A 72 12.79 9.26 -5.49
N PRO A 73 14.00 8.83 -5.90
CA PRO A 73 14.74 7.78 -5.19
C PRO A 73 14.96 8.08 -3.70
N ALA A 74 15.09 9.36 -3.34
CA ALA A 74 15.29 9.80 -1.96
C ALA A 74 14.09 9.50 -1.04
N TYR A 75 12.87 9.43 -1.58
CA TYR A 75 11.66 9.14 -0.81
C TYR A 75 11.22 7.67 -0.88
N ARG A 76 12.03 6.79 -1.46
CA ARG A 76 11.70 5.36 -1.58
C ARG A 76 11.37 4.72 -0.22
N ASP A 77 12.17 5.03 0.80
CA ASP A 77 12.00 4.49 2.15
C ASP A 77 10.77 5.05 2.86
N TYR A 78 10.39 6.30 2.54
CA TYR A 78 9.14 6.91 3.00
C TYR A 78 7.93 6.19 2.41
N PHE A 79 7.89 6.05 1.08
CA PHE A 79 6.73 5.46 0.41
C PHE A 79 6.54 4.00 0.77
N PHE A 80 7.63 3.23 0.82
CA PHE A 80 7.61 1.81 1.15
C PHE A 80 6.50 1.05 0.41
N ALA A 81 6.38 1.32 -0.90
CA ALA A 81 5.24 0.90 -1.71
C ALA A 81 5.53 -0.39 -2.48
N PHE A 82 4.54 -1.27 -2.62
CA PHE A 82 4.73 -2.60 -3.24
C PHE A 82 3.78 -2.86 -4.41
N LYS A 83 4.26 -3.60 -5.40
CA LYS A 83 3.44 -3.95 -6.58
C LYS A 83 2.35 -4.94 -6.20
N VAL A 84 1.11 -4.62 -6.58
CA VAL A 84 0.00 -5.57 -6.60
C VAL A 84 -0.02 -6.26 -7.96
N GLY A 85 0.47 -7.50 -8.00
CA GLY A 85 0.56 -8.29 -9.24
C GLY A 85 -0.75 -8.94 -9.71
N SER A 86 -1.72 -9.18 -8.80
CA SER A 86 -3.03 -9.74 -9.15
C SER A 86 -4.14 -9.20 -8.24
N SER A 87 -5.40 -9.32 -8.68
CA SER A 87 -6.57 -8.87 -7.90
C SER A 87 -6.70 -9.56 -6.53
N ARG A 88 -6.13 -10.76 -6.37
CA ARG A 88 -6.10 -11.49 -5.09
C ARG A 88 -4.99 -11.03 -4.14
N ASP A 89 -4.03 -10.25 -4.64
CA ASP A 89 -2.87 -9.76 -3.87
C ASP A 89 -3.09 -8.40 -3.22
N LYS A 90 -4.22 -7.74 -3.53
CA LYS A 90 -4.61 -6.38 -3.14
C LYS A 90 -4.72 -6.14 -1.62
N LYS A 91 -4.48 -7.15 -0.80
CA LYS A 91 -5.16 -7.32 0.49
C LYS A 91 -4.46 -6.77 1.71
N LYS A 92 -3.25 -6.19 1.63
CA LYS A 92 -2.44 -5.88 2.83
C LYS A 92 -1.47 -4.71 2.72
N PHE A 93 -1.31 -4.14 1.53
CA PHE A 93 -0.33 -3.08 1.33
C PHE A 93 -1.01 -1.73 1.53
N LEU A 94 -0.64 -1.04 2.60
CA LEU A 94 -1.02 0.35 2.82
C LEU A 94 -0.31 1.33 1.88
N SER A 95 0.73 0.87 1.18
CA SER A 95 1.43 1.60 0.10
C SER A 95 1.64 0.69 -1.11
N THR A 96 1.17 1.11 -2.28
CA THR A 96 1.06 0.25 -3.47
C THR A 96 1.13 1.04 -4.79
N ASN A 97 1.14 0.35 -5.92
CA ASN A 97 1.00 0.94 -7.25
C ASN A 97 -0.45 1.14 -7.72
N SER A 98 -1.45 1.01 -6.84
CA SER A 98 -2.85 1.14 -7.24
C SER A 98 -3.71 1.72 -6.14
N VAL A 99 -4.13 2.98 -6.30
CA VAL A 99 -5.07 3.65 -5.39
C VAL A 99 -6.44 2.96 -5.32
N SER A 100 -6.85 2.27 -6.41
CA SER A 100 -8.13 1.53 -6.46
C SER A 100 -8.26 0.45 -5.38
N VAL A 101 -7.13 0.01 -4.82
CA VAL A 101 -7.10 -0.94 -3.71
C VAL A 101 -7.73 -0.35 -2.46
N PHE A 102 -7.60 0.97 -2.26
CA PHE A 102 -8.01 1.64 -1.03
C PHE A 102 -9.51 1.97 -1.01
N TYR A 103 -10.18 2.06 -2.16
CA TYR A 103 -11.62 2.39 -2.19
C TYR A 103 -12.50 1.30 -1.58
N LYS A 104 -12.00 0.07 -1.56
CA LYS A 104 -12.71 -1.11 -1.07
C LYS A 104 -12.03 -1.67 0.17
N LYS A 105 -12.50 -2.84 0.59
CA LYS A 105 -12.09 -3.78 1.66
C LYS A 105 -10.60 -3.92 2.04
N ILE A 106 -9.70 -2.96 1.86
CA ILE A 106 -8.27 -3.09 2.18
C ILE A 106 -8.07 -3.54 3.63
N PHE A 107 -8.77 -2.92 4.58
CA PHE A 107 -8.68 -3.28 5.99
C PHE A 107 -9.33 -4.64 6.29
N THR A 108 -10.52 -4.92 5.73
CA THR A 108 -11.17 -6.24 5.88
C THR A 108 -10.31 -7.36 5.32
N GLU A 109 -9.77 -7.17 4.12
CA GLU A 109 -8.91 -8.15 3.46
C GLU A 109 -7.56 -8.32 4.18
N SER A 110 -7.06 -7.26 4.81
CA SER A 110 -5.87 -7.32 5.67
C SER A 110 -6.14 -8.17 6.90
N LEU A 111 -7.25 -7.92 7.59
CA LEU A 111 -7.69 -8.68 8.76
C LEU A 111 -7.98 -10.13 8.42
N GLU A 112 -8.70 -10.41 7.33
CA GLU A 112 -8.94 -11.77 6.83
C GLU A 112 -7.62 -12.51 6.54
N TYR A 113 -6.67 -11.83 5.91
CA TYR A 113 -5.35 -12.39 5.63
C TYR A 113 -4.60 -12.70 6.92
N ILE A 114 -4.58 -11.77 7.88
CA ILE A 114 -3.96 -11.96 9.19
C ILE A 114 -4.56 -13.16 9.92
N ASN A 115 -5.88 -13.18 10.06
CA ASN A 115 -6.60 -14.24 10.74
C ASN A 115 -6.37 -15.62 10.09
N LYS A 116 -6.37 -15.68 8.76
CA LYS A 116 -6.11 -16.93 8.04
C LYS A 116 -4.70 -17.45 8.29
N LYS A 117 -3.70 -16.56 8.32
CA LYS A 117 -2.29 -16.92 8.48
C LYS A 117 -1.91 -17.22 9.94
N ARG A 118 -2.55 -16.60 10.93
CA ARG A 118 -2.40 -16.98 12.36
C ARG A 118 -2.93 -18.40 12.64
N LYS A 119 -4.01 -18.81 11.97
CA LYS A 119 -4.59 -20.17 12.09
C LYS A 119 -3.78 -21.24 11.35
N GLY A 120 -2.87 -20.84 10.46
CA GLY A 120 -1.98 -21.76 9.74
C GLY A 120 -0.78 -22.20 10.59
N LYS A 121 -0.04 -23.20 10.12
CA LYS A 121 1.24 -23.65 10.72
C LYS A 121 2.40 -22.66 10.49
N THR A 122 2.12 -21.38 10.29
CA THR A 122 3.02 -20.44 9.61
C THR A 122 3.99 -19.72 10.55
N LYS A 123 5.17 -19.44 9.98
CA LYS A 123 6.47 -19.21 10.63
C LYS A 123 6.50 -18.10 11.69
N LYS A 124 7.50 -18.18 12.58
CA LYS A 124 7.89 -17.25 13.66
C LYS A 124 7.75 -15.75 13.38
N CYS A 125 7.84 -15.29 12.13
CA CYS A 125 7.67 -13.86 11.80
C CYS A 125 6.21 -13.40 11.71
N PHE A 126 5.24 -14.31 11.55
CA PHE A 126 3.82 -13.97 11.52
C PHE A 126 3.20 -13.83 12.92
N THR A 127 3.77 -14.53 13.90
CA THR A 127 3.37 -14.44 15.32
C THR A 127 3.72 -13.10 15.94
N ASP A 128 4.57 -12.30 15.29
CA ASP A 128 5.01 -10.97 15.74
C ASP A 128 4.09 -9.82 15.24
N ILE A 129 2.92 -10.12 14.70
CA ILE A 129 1.89 -9.12 14.37
C ILE A 129 0.97 -9.00 15.58
N SER A 130 0.97 -7.83 16.23
CA SER A 130 0.23 -7.60 17.49
C SER A 130 -1.29 -7.56 17.29
N ASP A 131 -2.04 -7.90 18.33
CA ASP A 131 -3.51 -7.75 18.33
C ASP A 131 -3.94 -6.28 18.39
N ILE A 132 -3.09 -5.39 18.90
CA ILE A 132 -3.35 -3.94 18.87
C ILE A 132 -3.39 -3.44 17.41
N TYR A 133 -2.53 -3.98 16.54
CA TYR A 133 -2.59 -3.67 15.12
C TYR A 133 -3.89 -4.16 14.46
N ASP A 134 -4.39 -5.33 14.85
CA ASP A 134 -5.69 -5.82 14.37
C ASP A 134 -6.84 -4.90 14.82
N ALA A 135 -6.82 -4.47 16.08
CA ALA A 135 -7.80 -3.51 16.63
C ALA A 135 -7.75 -2.19 15.87
N PHE A 136 -6.54 -1.67 15.58
CA PHE A 136 -6.35 -0.46 14.79
C PHE A 136 -6.92 -0.59 13.36
N LEU A 137 -6.65 -1.69 12.65
CA LEU A 137 -7.23 -1.89 11.31
C LEU A 137 -8.77 -2.03 11.37
N THR A 138 -9.29 -2.64 12.43
CA THR A 138 -10.74 -2.77 12.65
C THR A 138 -11.38 -1.41 12.87
N GLU A 139 -10.78 -0.57 13.72
CA GLU A 139 -11.25 0.79 13.99
C GLU A 139 -11.28 1.64 12.71
N LEU A 140 -10.21 1.62 11.91
CA LEU A 140 -10.19 2.34 10.62
C LEU A 140 -11.29 1.86 9.67
N GLN A 141 -11.55 0.56 9.63
CA GLN A 141 -12.65 0.01 8.83
C GLN A 141 -14.01 0.50 9.32
N GLU A 142 -14.26 0.43 10.63
CA GLU A 142 -15.54 0.81 11.25
C GLU A 142 -15.83 2.31 11.13
N ILE A 143 -14.79 3.14 11.19
CA ILE A 143 -14.94 4.59 11.02
C ILE A 143 -15.20 4.93 9.55
N PHE A 144 -14.33 4.48 8.64
CA PHE A 144 -14.25 5.06 7.29
C PHE A 144 -14.94 4.27 6.18
N TYR A 145 -15.39 3.04 6.47
CA TYR A 145 -16.03 2.18 5.47
C TYR A 145 -17.45 1.82 5.86
N VAL A 146 -18.34 1.80 4.87
CA VAL A 146 -19.71 1.32 5.00
C VAL A 146 -19.88 0.00 4.28
N LYS A 147 -20.74 -0.86 4.84
CA LYS A 147 -21.06 -2.15 4.23
C LYS A 147 -22.19 -1.99 3.23
N GLU A 148 -21.90 -2.22 1.96
CA GLU A 148 -22.86 -2.25 0.85
C GLU A 148 -23.00 -3.68 0.32
N GLU A 149 -24.18 -4.28 0.48
CA GLU A 149 -24.45 -5.69 0.14
C GLU A 149 -23.41 -6.66 0.73
N LYS A 150 -22.50 -7.16 -0.10
CA LYS A 150 -21.40 -8.07 0.25
C LYS A 150 -20.04 -7.37 0.33
N ASN A 151 -19.98 -6.05 0.15
CA ASN A 151 -18.76 -5.28 0.07
C ASN A 151 -18.62 -4.18 1.12
N TYR A 152 -17.37 -3.82 1.44
CA TYR A 152 -17.08 -2.57 2.14
C TYR A 152 -16.55 -1.57 1.12
N VAL A 153 -17.06 -0.35 1.18
CA VAL A 153 -16.66 0.78 0.34
C VAL A 153 -16.39 1.99 1.23
N LEU A 154 -15.51 2.89 0.78
CA LEU A 154 -15.25 4.15 1.47
C LEU A 154 -16.53 4.96 1.63
N ASN A 155 -16.78 5.42 2.85
CA ASN A 155 -17.96 6.19 3.20
C ASN A 155 -17.86 7.63 2.70
N LYS A 156 -18.42 7.94 1.53
CA LYS A 156 -18.37 9.29 0.94
C LYS A 156 -18.86 10.40 1.88
N GLU A 157 -19.70 10.08 2.87
CA GLU A 157 -20.20 11.06 3.83
C GLU A 157 -19.09 11.64 4.71
N LEU A 158 -18.00 10.89 4.87
CA LEU A 158 -16.79 11.27 5.61
C LEU A 158 -15.70 11.85 4.70
N LEU A 159 -15.96 12.00 3.40
CA LEU A 159 -15.04 12.69 2.51
C LEU A 159 -14.98 14.18 2.90
N ARG A 160 -13.78 14.75 2.97
CA ARG A 160 -13.57 16.17 3.30
C ARG A 160 -14.44 17.06 2.42
N THR A 161 -15.02 18.11 3.02
CA THR A 161 -16.11 18.91 2.42
C THR A 161 -15.84 19.38 0.99
N ASP A 162 -14.64 19.89 0.69
CA ASP A 162 -14.32 20.40 -0.65
C ASP A 162 -14.18 19.30 -1.72
N GLN A 163 -13.92 18.05 -1.32
CA GLN A 163 -13.88 16.89 -2.20
C GLN A 163 -15.26 16.25 -2.30
N LYS A 164 -16.01 16.21 -1.20
CA LYS A 164 -17.41 15.77 -1.17
C LYS A 164 -18.29 16.56 -2.14
N GLN A 165 -18.17 17.89 -2.13
CA GLN A 165 -18.90 18.75 -3.09
C GLN A 165 -18.60 18.42 -4.56
N VAL A 166 -17.38 17.97 -4.88
CA VAL A 166 -17.05 17.52 -6.24
C VAL A 166 -17.59 16.13 -6.50
N PHE A 167 -17.51 15.24 -5.51
CA PHE A 167 -18.07 13.89 -5.59
C PHE A 167 -19.59 13.91 -5.83
N ASP A 168 -20.34 14.74 -5.11
CA ASP A 168 -21.79 14.87 -5.25
C ASP A 168 -22.20 15.39 -6.65
N LYS A 169 -21.39 16.29 -7.23
CA LYS A 169 -21.56 16.73 -8.62
C LYS A 169 -21.33 15.57 -9.59
N LEU A 170 -20.27 14.79 -9.39
CA LEU A 170 -19.97 13.62 -10.21
C LEU A 170 -21.08 12.55 -10.10
N GLU A 171 -21.69 12.35 -8.94
CA GLU A 171 -22.85 11.45 -8.81
C GLU A 171 -24.05 11.94 -9.61
N THR A 172 -24.30 13.25 -9.62
CA THR A 172 -25.38 13.86 -10.40
C THR A 172 -25.13 13.75 -11.90
N GLU A 173 -23.89 13.97 -12.34
CA GLU A 173 -23.47 13.85 -13.74
C GLU A 173 -23.42 12.40 -14.23
N PHE A 174 -23.08 11.45 -13.33
CA PHE A 174 -22.90 10.04 -13.65
C PHE A 174 -23.71 9.13 -12.72
N PRO A 175 -25.07 9.18 -12.76
CA PRO A 175 -25.93 8.50 -11.79
C PRO A 175 -25.89 6.96 -11.85
N LYS A 176 -25.26 6.38 -12.87
CA LYS A 176 -25.06 4.93 -13.04
C LYS A 176 -23.63 4.48 -12.71
N ALA A 177 -22.73 5.41 -12.37
CA ALA A 177 -21.35 5.08 -12.05
C ALA A 177 -21.27 4.39 -10.67
N LYS A 178 -20.33 3.45 -10.54
CA LYS A 178 -20.00 2.84 -9.26
C LYS A 178 -19.15 3.81 -8.43
N ALA A 179 -19.17 3.67 -7.11
CA ALA A 179 -18.37 4.49 -6.21
C ALA A 179 -16.89 4.58 -6.62
N GLU A 180 -16.28 3.47 -7.06
CA GLU A 180 -14.87 3.48 -7.49
C GLU A 180 -14.62 4.33 -8.74
N GLU A 181 -15.55 4.31 -9.69
CA GLU A 181 -15.47 5.15 -10.88
C GLU A 181 -15.58 6.63 -10.51
N LEU A 182 -16.40 6.96 -9.51
CA LEU A 182 -16.55 8.31 -9.01
C LEU A 182 -15.30 8.80 -8.27
N TYR A 183 -14.64 7.93 -7.48
CA TYR A 183 -13.36 8.26 -6.85
C TYR A 183 -12.23 8.47 -7.89
N ASP A 184 -12.17 7.62 -8.93
CA ASP A 184 -11.20 7.81 -10.02
C ASP A 184 -11.43 9.13 -10.77
N ARG A 185 -12.70 9.51 -11.01
CA ARG A 185 -13.05 10.81 -11.60
C ARG A 185 -12.70 11.98 -10.69
N LEU A 186 -12.97 11.87 -9.38
CA LEU A 186 -12.63 12.88 -8.38
C LEU A 186 -11.12 13.17 -8.40
N LEU A 187 -10.29 12.12 -8.37
CA LEU A 187 -8.82 12.26 -8.43
C LEU A 187 -8.37 12.93 -9.74
N ASN A 188 -8.91 12.47 -10.88
CA ASN A 188 -8.62 13.05 -12.18
C ASN A 188 -8.97 14.55 -12.27
N GLN A 189 -10.12 14.94 -11.73
CA GLN A 189 -10.56 16.33 -11.76
C GLN A 189 -9.77 17.21 -10.79
N LYS A 190 -9.44 16.72 -9.59
CA LYS A 190 -8.73 17.50 -8.56
C LYS A 190 -7.23 17.64 -8.82
N PHE A 191 -6.58 16.61 -9.35
CA PHE A 191 -5.11 16.54 -9.37
C PHE A 191 -4.51 16.45 -10.77
N PHE A 192 -5.29 16.08 -11.78
CA PHE A 192 -4.76 15.82 -13.13
C PHE A 192 -5.47 16.60 -14.24
N ASN A 193 -6.41 17.50 -13.87
CA ASN A 193 -7.21 18.32 -14.78
C ASN A 193 -7.86 17.50 -15.91
N ARG A 194 -8.42 16.33 -15.56
CA ARG A 194 -9.06 15.40 -16.50
C ARG A 194 -10.47 15.08 -16.04
N SER A 195 -11.39 14.90 -16.99
CA SER A 195 -12.77 14.44 -16.74
C SER A 195 -12.95 12.93 -16.88
N SER A 196 -11.84 12.20 -17.05
CA SER A 196 -11.81 10.76 -17.29
C SER A 196 -12.02 9.94 -16.01
N LYS A 197 -12.52 8.72 -16.17
CA LYS A 197 -12.48 7.68 -15.13
C LYS A 197 -11.24 6.81 -15.16
N ASP A 198 -10.38 7.02 -16.15
CA ASP A 198 -9.22 6.18 -16.37
C ASP A 198 -8.15 6.44 -15.30
N ASN A 199 -7.72 5.37 -14.65
CA ASN A 199 -6.69 5.38 -13.61
C ASN A 199 -5.31 4.94 -14.11
N GLN A 200 -5.17 4.57 -15.40
CA GLN A 200 -3.87 4.21 -15.99
C GLN A 200 -2.88 5.38 -15.95
N SER A 201 -3.39 6.61 -15.89
CA SER A 201 -2.57 7.81 -15.83
C SER A 201 -2.16 8.24 -14.42
N PHE A 202 -2.65 7.54 -13.40
CA PHE A 202 -2.27 7.84 -12.03
C PHE A 202 -0.78 7.58 -11.78
N PRO A 203 -0.18 8.30 -10.83
CA PRO A 203 1.16 8.05 -10.36
C PRO A 203 1.37 6.60 -9.96
N GLN A 204 2.61 6.14 -10.11
CA GLN A 204 2.98 4.76 -9.82
C GLN A 204 2.97 4.39 -8.33
N ILE A 205 2.78 5.37 -7.44
CA ILE A 205 2.71 5.17 -5.99
C ILE A 205 1.43 5.81 -5.45
N ALA A 206 0.69 5.01 -4.69
CA ALA A 206 -0.41 5.42 -3.86
C ALA A 206 -0.18 4.90 -2.43
N LEU A 207 -0.51 5.69 -1.41
CA LEU A 207 -0.37 5.29 -0.01
C LEU A 207 -1.56 5.71 0.85
N ILE A 208 -1.73 5.02 1.98
CA ILE A 208 -2.63 5.39 3.05
C ILE A 208 -1.83 6.16 4.10
N LYS A 209 -2.39 7.28 4.55
CA LYS A 209 -1.96 8.02 5.73
C LYS A 209 -3.06 7.97 6.78
N ILE A 210 -2.65 7.97 8.04
CA ILE A 210 -3.53 8.08 9.19
C ILE A 210 -3.04 9.29 9.98
N ASP A 211 -3.94 10.20 10.32
CA ASP A 211 -3.65 11.48 10.97
C ASP A 211 -2.44 12.19 10.34
N SER A 212 -2.42 12.24 9.00
CA SER A 212 -1.34 12.83 8.20
C SER A 212 0.04 12.18 8.34
N ARG A 213 0.13 10.97 8.90
CA ARG A 213 1.36 10.19 9.07
C ARG A 213 1.29 8.86 8.32
N HIS A 214 2.42 8.40 7.82
CA HIS A 214 2.55 7.07 7.25
C HIS A 214 2.63 6.01 8.36
N ILE A 215 2.16 4.78 8.09
CA ILE A 215 2.13 3.70 9.10
C ILE A 215 3.52 3.39 9.71
N LEU A 216 4.60 3.69 8.98
CA LEU A 216 5.97 3.48 9.45
C LEU A 216 6.44 4.51 10.50
N GLU A 217 5.65 5.56 10.73
CA GLU A 217 5.90 6.59 11.75
C GLU A 217 5.21 6.28 13.09
N TYR A 218 4.39 5.22 13.14
CA TYR A 218 3.72 4.76 14.36
C TYR A 218 4.50 3.61 15.00
N GLU A 219 5.19 3.85 16.11
CA GLU A 219 6.04 2.81 16.75
C GLU A 219 5.26 1.54 17.13
N ASP A 220 4.00 1.68 17.58
CA ASP A 220 3.16 0.54 17.97
C ASP A 220 2.72 -0.33 16.77
N TYR A 221 2.64 0.24 15.55
CA TYR A 221 2.05 -0.42 14.38
C TYR A 221 3.08 -0.78 13.31
N LYS A 222 4.12 0.03 13.18
CA LYS A 222 5.21 -0.10 12.20
C LYS A 222 5.80 -1.51 12.17
N LYS A 223 6.07 -2.09 13.33
CA LYS A 223 6.62 -3.46 13.43
C LYS A 223 5.66 -4.49 12.86
N SER A 224 4.39 -4.42 13.25
CA SER A 224 3.34 -5.32 12.77
C SER A 224 3.15 -5.21 11.26
N TYR A 225 3.13 -3.98 10.72
CA TYR A 225 3.02 -3.73 9.29
C TYR A 225 4.24 -4.28 8.52
N ILE A 226 5.47 -4.00 8.96
CA ILE A 226 6.69 -4.54 8.34
C ILE A 226 6.66 -6.06 8.33
N ASN A 227 6.24 -6.70 9.41
CA ASN A 227 6.17 -8.15 9.52
C ASN A 227 5.13 -8.75 8.56
N LEU A 228 3.96 -8.11 8.45
CA LEU A 228 2.90 -8.51 7.52
C LEU A 228 3.40 -8.48 6.07
N VAL A 229 4.00 -7.36 5.65
CA VAL A 229 4.53 -7.19 4.30
C VAL A 229 5.70 -8.14 4.04
N TYR A 230 6.64 -8.23 4.99
CA TYR A 230 7.80 -9.10 4.90
C TYR A 230 7.38 -10.55 4.72
N TYR A 231 6.46 -11.03 5.54
CA TYR A 231 5.99 -12.40 5.46
C TYR A 231 5.37 -12.70 4.09
N ASP A 232 4.50 -11.82 3.59
CA ASP A 232 3.86 -12.03 2.29
C ASP A 232 4.89 -12.08 1.14
N LEU A 233 5.77 -11.08 1.08
CA LEU A 233 6.74 -10.99 -0.01
C LEU A 233 7.83 -12.06 0.12
N PHE A 234 8.32 -12.34 1.32
CA PHE A 234 9.33 -13.36 1.53
C PHE A 234 8.79 -14.77 1.24
N GLU A 235 7.59 -15.13 1.74
CA GLU A 235 7.02 -16.45 1.43
C GLU A 235 6.72 -16.59 -0.06
N ARG A 236 6.07 -15.60 -0.65
CA ARG A 236 5.70 -15.64 -2.07
C ARG A 236 6.92 -15.69 -2.99
N PHE A 237 7.88 -14.80 -2.80
CA PHE A 237 8.99 -14.65 -3.74
C PHE A 237 10.17 -15.57 -3.44
N PHE A 238 10.48 -15.85 -2.17
CA PHE A 238 11.65 -16.67 -1.82
C PHE A 238 11.32 -18.15 -1.60
N VAL A 239 10.14 -18.48 -1.07
CA VAL A 239 9.80 -19.87 -0.74
C VAL A 239 9.04 -20.55 -1.87
N GLU A 240 8.07 -19.86 -2.48
CA GLU A 240 7.20 -20.42 -3.52
C GLU A 240 7.77 -20.19 -4.93
N ASN A 241 8.03 -18.94 -5.34
CA ASN A 241 8.46 -18.63 -6.71
C ASN A 241 9.97 -18.82 -6.96
N GLY A 242 10.83 -18.47 -6.00
CA GLY A 242 12.28 -18.66 -6.14
C GLY A 242 12.72 -20.13 -6.28
N LYS A 243 11.87 -21.09 -5.90
CA LYS A 243 12.09 -22.52 -6.16
C LYS A 243 11.69 -22.94 -7.58
N LYS A 244 10.71 -22.28 -8.18
CA LYS A 244 10.11 -22.63 -9.47
C LYS A 244 10.76 -21.89 -10.64
N ASP A 245 10.98 -20.59 -10.51
CA ASP A 245 11.27 -19.70 -11.64
C ASP A 245 12.75 -19.34 -11.79
N LYS A 246 13.62 -19.76 -10.86
CA LYS A 246 15.09 -19.59 -10.96
C LYS A 246 15.60 -18.14 -11.06
N ILE A 247 14.79 -17.15 -10.68
CA ILE A 247 15.12 -15.70 -10.73
C ILE A 247 15.53 -15.18 -9.33
N CYS A 248 16.46 -14.21 -9.26
CA CYS A 248 16.73 -13.46 -8.03
C CYS A 248 15.80 -12.25 -7.95
N HIS A 249 14.89 -12.24 -6.98
CA HIS A 249 13.90 -11.18 -6.80
C HIS A 249 14.43 -9.91 -6.12
N ILE A 250 15.68 -9.93 -5.61
CA ILE A 250 16.38 -8.74 -5.09
C ILE A 250 17.10 -7.99 -6.23
N CYS A 251 17.41 -8.72 -7.30
CA CYS A 251 18.12 -8.24 -8.47
C CYS A 251 17.06 -7.69 -9.44
N GLN A 252 16.83 -6.38 -9.42
CA GLN A 252 15.91 -5.70 -10.34
C GLN A 252 16.60 -5.30 -11.63
#